data_AF-A0A840H5U3-F1
#
_entry.id   AF-A0A840H5U3-F1
#
_cell.length_a   1.000
_cell.length_b   1.000
_cell.length_c   1.000
_cell.angle_alpha   90.00
_cell.angle_beta   90.00
_cell.angle_gamma   90.00
#
_symmetry.space_group_name_H-M   'P 1'
#
loop_
_entity.id
_entity.type
_entity.pdbx_description
1 polymer ?
#
loop_
_entity_poly.entity_id
_entity_poly.type
_entity_poly.pdbx_seq_one_letter_code
_entity_poly.pdbx_strand_id
1 'polypeptide(L)'
;MHAYHDKLAFWIERSFSEKEKDFIRRECGPGGTDLDREEGKRRARFNPKLIQRIETRQPSQDLLKFLSTVPGLYLNMVEFTLDLIFESEEDRDEMYQYLDRHLVKRNHRGEVRYVKRTRYTDRRWAPTNLVMYPPEFAKLTGEVYCLHLEFRVCGVRALDRMEIRGVTDLVNFDHHAFWAPRLLIKRIGDFARLGRIQSNGERRQRKHTPNKPRIYTTRRGFRYHTDARIGQTLWRAKETVQKMIDDARKKKIPVSRSLIPIDNRALLPIRKIEKSGNLNGSNGMGEANVKCLANKRTPSPIKPKIKRERLQS
;
A
#
# COMPACT_ATOMS: atom_id res chain seq x y z
N MET A 1 12.59 -6.33 -4.51
CA MET A 1 11.43 -5.50 -4.15
C MET A 1 11.48 -4.25 -4.99
N HIS A 2 10.36 -3.88 -5.61
CA HIS A 2 10.29 -2.76 -6.55
C HIS A 2 9.09 -1.87 -6.20
N ALA A 3 9.28 -0.55 -6.22
CA ALA A 3 8.20 0.41 -6.06
C ALA A 3 8.16 1.37 -7.24
N TYR A 4 6.96 1.64 -7.74
CA TYR A 4 6.74 2.39 -8.97
C TYR A 4 5.32 2.94 -9.04
N HIS A 5 5.07 3.81 -10.02
CA HIS A 5 3.74 4.24 -10.42
C HIS A 5 3.15 3.19 -11.38
N ASP A 6 2.09 2.50 -11.00
CA ASP A 6 1.46 1.47 -11.85
C ASP A 6 0.44 2.05 -12.82
N LYS A 7 -0.29 3.07 -12.38
CA LYS A 7 -1.27 3.76 -13.21
C LYS A 7 -1.33 5.23 -12.85
N LEU A 8 -1.41 6.06 -13.88
CA LEU A 8 -1.90 7.43 -13.75
C LEU A 8 -3.21 7.54 -14.52
N ALA A 9 -4.15 8.33 -14.01
CA ALA A 9 -5.24 8.83 -14.81
C ALA A 9 -5.35 10.35 -14.69
N PHE A 10 -5.58 11.00 -15.81
CA PHE A 10 -5.70 12.44 -15.89
C PHE A 10 -6.68 12.84 -16.97
N TRP A 11 -7.17 14.06 -16.83
CA TRP A 11 -7.97 14.74 -17.84
C TRP A 11 -7.12 15.80 -18.56
N ILE A 12 -7.49 16.15 -19.78
CA ILE A 12 -6.80 17.19 -20.55
C ILE A 12 -7.81 18.05 -21.33
N GLU A 13 -7.43 19.30 -21.59
CA GLU A 13 -8.24 20.28 -22.32
C GLU A 13 -8.13 20.20 -23.85
N ARG A 14 -7.14 19.47 -24.35
CA ARG A 14 -6.88 19.25 -25.78
C ARG A 14 -6.57 17.78 -26.08
N SER A 15 -6.78 17.36 -27.31
CA SER A 15 -6.25 16.08 -27.77
C SER A 15 -4.73 16.13 -27.91
N PHE A 16 -4.07 14.99 -27.72
CA PHE A 16 -2.67 14.81 -28.08
C PHE A 16 -2.53 14.70 -29.60
N SER A 17 -1.48 15.29 -30.17
CA SER A 17 -1.08 15.04 -31.56
C SER A 17 -0.63 13.58 -31.74
N GLU A 18 -0.63 13.06 -32.96
CA GLU A 18 -0.18 11.68 -33.22
C GLU A 18 1.25 11.42 -32.72
N LYS A 19 2.16 12.39 -32.88
CA LYS A 19 3.52 12.30 -32.34
C LYS A 19 3.55 12.16 -30.82
N GLU A 20 2.70 12.92 -30.11
CA GLU A 20 2.58 12.82 -28.65
C GLU A 20 1.94 11.49 -28.24
N LYS A 21 0.92 11.02 -28.96
CA LYS A 21 0.30 9.71 -28.71
C LYS A 21 1.32 8.58 -28.86
N ASP A 22 2.11 8.60 -29.93
CA ASP A 22 3.14 7.60 -30.18
C ASP A 22 4.23 7.63 -29.10
N PHE A 23 4.62 8.83 -28.67
CA PHE A 23 5.50 8.99 -27.51
C PHE A 23 4.89 8.36 -26.26
N ILE A 24 3.64 8.69 -25.91
CA ILE A 24 2.96 8.15 -24.73
C ILE A 24 2.85 6.63 -24.80
N ARG A 25 2.49 6.05 -25.95
CA ARG A 25 2.38 4.59 -26.14
C ARG A 25 3.72 3.90 -25.90
N ARG A 26 4.81 4.46 -26.45
CA ARG A 26 6.17 3.91 -26.30
C ARG A 26 6.66 3.98 -24.85
N GLU A 27 6.31 5.05 -24.15
CA GLU A 27 6.78 5.29 -22.77
C GLU A 27 5.84 4.72 -21.68
N CYS A 28 4.81 3.96 -22.07
CA CYS A 28 4.01 3.15 -21.16
C CYS A 28 4.55 1.71 -21.10
N GLY A 29 4.51 1.09 -19.92
CA GLY A 29 4.84 -0.32 -19.78
C GLY A 29 3.71 -1.26 -20.20
N PRO A 30 3.82 -2.56 -19.83
CA PRO A 30 2.78 -3.56 -20.04
C PRO A 30 1.37 -3.07 -19.67
N GLY A 31 0.43 -3.23 -20.60
CA GLY A 31 -0.95 -2.71 -20.49
C GLY A 31 -1.17 -1.35 -21.16
N GLY A 32 -0.10 -0.68 -21.60
CA GLY A 32 -0.14 0.46 -22.51
C GLY A 32 -0.92 1.66 -21.99
N THR A 33 -1.73 2.25 -22.86
CA THR A 33 -2.55 3.42 -22.57
C THR A 33 -3.91 3.28 -23.25
N ASP A 34 -4.93 3.93 -22.72
CA ASP A 34 -6.28 3.94 -23.28
C ASP A 34 -6.56 5.17 -24.17
N LEU A 35 -5.51 5.79 -24.73
CA LEU A 35 -5.59 6.95 -25.63
C LEU A 35 -6.71 6.83 -26.68
N ASP A 36 -6.86 5.63 -27.25
CA ASP A 36 -7.77 5.35 -28.36
C ASP A 36 -9.19 5.02 -27.90
N ARG A 37 -9.41 4.84 -26.59
CA ARG A 37 -10.64 4.20 -26.10
C ARG A 37 -11.86 5.10 -26.28
N GLU A 38 -11.73 6.43 -26.23
CA GLU A 38 -12.86 7.37 -26.40
C GLU A 38 -12.42 8.79 -26.82
N GLU A 39 -11.76 8.97 -27.98
CA GLU A 39 -11.61 10.33 -28.54
C GLU A 39 -13.00 10.98 -28.73
N GLY A 40 -13.20 12.12 -28.05
CA GLY A 40 -14.36 13.00 -28.24
C GLY A 40 -15.69 12.63 -27.56
N LYS A 41 -15.80 11.49 -26.85
CA LYS A 41 -17.13 11.03 -26.37
C LYS A 41 -17.46 11.29 -24.89
N ARG A 42 -16.49 11.65 -24.06
CA ARG A 42 -16.77 11.93 -22.64
C ARG A 42 -15.97 13.12 -22.11
N ARG A 43 -16.60 14.29 -22.12
CA ARG A 43 -16.12 15.45 -21.35
C ARG A 43 -16.27 15.19 -19.85
N ALA A 44 -15.42 15.81 -19.04
CA ALA A 44 -15.55 15.71 -17.60
C ALA A 44 -16.85 16.41 -17.16
N ARG A 45 -17.70 15.69 -16.41
CA ARG A 45 -18.98 16.24 -15.90
C ARG A 45 -18.80 17.46 -15.00
N PHE A 46 -17.63 17.60 -14.36
CA PHE A 46 -17.33 18.67 -13.40
C PHE A 46 -16.58 19.86 -14.01
N ASN A 47 -16.05 19.71 -15.24
CA ASN A 47 -15.39 20.79 -15.95
C ASN A 47 -15.48 20.53 -17.47
N PRO A 48 -16.33 21.27 -18.21
CA PRO A 48 -16.56 21.03 -19.63
C PRO A 48 -15.35 21.34 -20.52
N LYS A 49 -14.32 22.03 -20.00
CA LYS A 49 -13.05 22.26 -20.71
C LYS A 49 -12.21 20.99 -20.82
N LEU A 50 -12.39 20.04 -19.89
CA LEU A 50 -11.68 18.76 -19.90
C LEU A 50 -12.38 17.80 -20.85
N ILE A 51 -11.81 17.58 -22.03
CA ILE A 51 -12.48 16.90 -23.14
C ILE A 51 -12.16 15.41 -23.24
N GLN A 52 -11.04 14.97 -22.66
CA GLN A 52 -10.57 13.60 -22.73
C GLN A 52 -9.97 13.17 -21.39
N ARG A 53 -10.27 11.94 -20.97
CA ARG A 53 -9.60 11.26 -19.85
C ARG A 53 -8.71 10.18 -20.40
N ILE A 54 -7.48 10.13 -19.91
CA ILE A 54 -6.45 9.19 -20.32
C ILE A 54 -5.93 8.46 -19.09
N GLU A 55 -5.73 7.16 -19.23
CA GLU A 55 -5.04 6.26 -18.32
C GLU A 55 -3.75 5.77 -18.98
N THR A 56 -2.66 5.87 -18.24
CA THR A 56 -1.36 5.30 -18.62
C THR A 56 -0.99 4.20 -17.62
N ARG A 57 -0.38 3.12 -18.12
CA ARG A 57 0.11 2.01 -17.30
C ARG A 57 1.62 2.03 -17.25
N GLN A 58 2.14 1.91 -16.03
CA GLN A 58 3.58 1.90 -15.72
C GLN A 58 4.34 3.00 -16.48
N PRO A 59 3.95 4.29 -16.33
CA PRO A 59 4.59 5.36 -17.08
C PRO A 59 6.09 5.45 -16.76
N SER A 60 6.90 5.59 -17.82
CA SER A 60 8.33 5.82 -17.68
C SER A 60 8.62 7.17 -17.01
N GLN A 61 9.86 7.35 -16.56
CA GLN A 61 10.32 8.63 -16.04
C GLN A 61 10.21 9.75 -17.08
N ASP A 62 10.46 9.45 -18.35
CA ASP A 62 10.40 10.44 -19.43
C ASP A 62 8.96 10.77 -19.81
N LEU A 63 8.03 9.83 -19.68
CA LEU A 63 6.60 10.13 -19.75
C LEU A 63 6.14 11.05 -18.63
N LEU A 64 6.58 10.82 -17.39
CA LEU A 64 6.24 11.70 -16.27
C LEU A 64 6.76 13.13 -16.49
N LYS A 65 8.00 13.27 -16.98
CA LYS A 65 8.56 14.58 -17.34
C LYS A 65 7.76 15.25 -18.46
N PHE A 66 7.48 14.54 -19.55
CA PHE A 66 6.65 15.07 -20.64
C PHE A 66 5.27 15.52 -20.15
N LEU A 67 4.56 14.67 -19.39
CA LEU A 67 3.25 15.02 -18.86
C LEU A 67 3.29 16.20 -17.89
N SER A 68 4.39 16.41 -17.16
CA SER A 68 4.57 17.57 -16.28
C SER A 68 4.63 18.90 -17.04
N THR A 69 4.94 18.89 -18.35
CA THR A 69 4.99 20.08 -19.19
C THR A 69 3.69 20.33 -19.96
N VAL A 70 2.69 19.44 -19.87
CA VAL A 70 1.45 19.56 -20.64
C VAL A 70 0.47 20.54 -19.95
N PRO A 71 0.15 21.69 -20.56
CA PRO A 71 -0.77 22.65 -19.96
C PRO A 71 -2.21 22.09 -19.91
N GLY A 72 -2.94 22.44 -18.86
CA GLY A 72 -4.33 22.00 -18.67
C GLY A 72 -4.48 20.52 -18.29
N LEU A 73 -3.39 19.80 -17.99
CA LEU A 73 -3.46 18.44 -17.49
C LEU A 73 -3.98 18.43 -16.05
N TYR A 74 -5.03 17.65 -15.82
CA TYR A 74 -5.70 17.52 -14.54
C TYR A 74 -5.60 16.09 -14.02
N LEU A 75 -4.60 15.82 -13.18
CA LEU A 75 -4.35 14.52 -12.57
C LEU A 75 -5.47 14.15 -11.61
N ASN A 76 -6.15 13.02 -11.82
CA ASN A 76 -7.28 12.62 -10.99
C ASN A 76 -7.16 11.22 -10.38
N MET A 77 -6.11 10.46 -10.70
CA MET A 77 -5.83 9.17 -10.08
C MET A 77 -4.35 8.81 -10.17
N VAL A 78 -3.83 8.17 -9.12
CA VAL A 78 -2.52 7.53 -9.13
C VAL A 78 -2.62 6.19 -8.40
N GLU A 79 -2.05 5.14 -8.97
CA GLU A 79 -1.83 3.84 -8.31
C GLU A 79 -0.33 3.69 -8.03
N PHE A 80 0.03 3.62 -6.75
CA PHE A 80 1.39 3.32 -6.31
C PHE A 80 1.51 1.83 -6.04
N THR A 81 2.54 1.19 -6.57
CA THR A 81 2.76 -0.24 -6.39
C THR A 81 4.01 -0.54 -5.59
N LEU A 82 3.97 -1.63 -4.85
CA LEU A 82 5.08 -2.28 -4.18
C LEU A 82 5.05 -3.79 -4.50
N ASP A 83 6.02 -4.25 -5.28
CA ASP A 83 6.24 -5.66 -5.59
C ASP A 83 7.26 -6.24 -4.63
N LEU A 84 6.84 -7.21 -3.83
CA LEU A 84 7.72 -8.02 -2.98
C LEU A 84 8.08 -9.30 -3.75
N ILE A 85 9.37 -9.55 -3.95
CA ILE A 85 9.88 -10.69 -4.73
C ILE A 85 10.46 -11.73 -3.78
N PHE A 86 10.16 -13.00 -4.01
CA PHE A 86 10.56 -14.13 -3.18
C PHE A 86 11.31 -15.18 -4.00
N GLU A 87 12.05 -16.04 -3.30
CA GLU A 87 12.79 -17.15 -3.91
C GLU A 87 11.87 -18.34 -4.21
N SER A 88 10.77 -18.50 -3.46
CA SER A 88 9.83 -19.60 -3.61
C SER A 88 8.37 -19.17 -3.47
N GLU A 89 7.48 -20.06 -3.91
CA GLU A 89 6.03 -19.88 -3.79
C GLU A 89 5.58 -19.88 -2.33
N GLU A 90 6.18 -20.74 -1.51
CA GLU A 90 5.88 -20.89 -0.08
C GLU A 90 6.21 -19.60 0.69
N ASP A 91 7.39 -19.01 0.45
CA ASP A 91 7.80 -17.77 1.11
C ASP A 91 6.84 -16.61 0.75
N ARG A 92 6.41 -16.53 -0.52
CA ARG A 92 5.40 -15.57 -0.98
C ARG A 92 4.07 -15.78 -0.25
N ASP A 93 3.61 -17.02 -0.13
CA ASP A 93 2.33 -17.34 0.50
C ASP A 93 2.32 -17.16 2.01
N GLU A 94 3.42 -17.52 2.69
CA GLU A 94 3.64 -17.20 4.10
C GLU A 94 3.58 -15.67 4.30
N MET A 95 4.22 -14.89 3.44
CA MET A 95 4.14 -13.42 3.50
C MET A 95 2.74 -12.89 3.19
N TYR A 96 2.03 -13.44 2.21
CA TYR A 96 0.64 -13.05 1.93
C TYR A 96 -0.24 -13.25 3.15
N GLN A 97 -0.18 -14.43 3.79
CA GLN A 97 -0.97 -14.72 5.00
C GLN A 97 -0.58 -13.80 6.16
N TYR A 98 0.72 -13.56 6.33
CA TYR A 98 1.24 -12.65 7.36
C TYR A 98 0.70 -11.22 7.17
N LEU A 99 0.81 -10.67 5.96
CA LEU A 99 0.31 -9.34 5.65
C LEU A 99 -1.21 -9.28 5.71
N ASP A 100 -1.95 -10.27 5.22
CA ASP A 100 -3.41 -10.28 5.31
C ASP A 100 -3.87 -10.16 6.78
N ARG A 101 -3.22 -10.93 7.66
CA ARG A 101 -3.48 -10.96 9.10
C ARG A 101 -3.13 -9.66 9.82
N HIS A 102 -2.01 -9.02 9.46
CA HIS A 102 -1.41 -7.93 10.25
C HIS A 102 -1.47 -6.53 9.63
N LEU A 103 -1.73 -6.42 8.32
CA LEU A 103 -1.73 -5.15 7.59
C LEU A 103 -2.98 -4.31 7.91
N VAL A 104 -2.74 -3.08 8.34
CA VAL A 104 -3.76 -2.12 8.75
C VAL A 104 -3.70 -0.89 7.84
N LYS A 105 -4.84 -0.47 7.31
CA LYS A 105 -4.99 0.82 6.64
C LYS A 105 -5.40 1.88 7.66
N ARG A 106 -4.60 2.94 7.79
CA ARG A 106 -4.94 4.10 8.64
C ARG A 106 -6.24 4.75 8.14
N ASN A 107 -7.11 5.17 9.05
CA ASN A 107 -8.38 5.83 8.74
C ASN A 107 -9.28 5.03 7.78
N HIS A 108 -9.15 3.70 7.76
CA HIS A 108 -10.01 2.80 7.00
C HIS A 108 -11.49 3.07 7.33
N ARG A 109 -12.41 3.14 6.36
CA ARG A 109 -13.85 3.40 6.58
C ARG A 109 -14.78 2.32 6.01
N GLY A 110 -14.23 1.39 5.24
CA GLY A 110 -14.98 0.30 4.61
C GLY A 110 -14.91 -1.00 5.42
N GLU A 111 -15.01 -2.10 4.69
CA GLU A 111 -14.80 -3.46 5.17
C GLU A 111 -13.79 -4.12 4.25
N VAL A 112 -12.90 -4.94 4.82
CA VAL A 112 -11.98 -5.75 4.03
C VAL A 112 -12.79 -6.75 3.20
N ARG A 113 -12.55 -6.76 1.88
CA ARG A 113 -13.21 -7.66 0.93
C ARG A 113 -12.19 -8.55 0.26
N TYR A 114 -12.60 -9.78 -0.01
CA TYR A 114 -11.80 -10.76 -0.74
C TYR A 114 -12.51 -11.10 -2.04
N VAL A 115 -11.78 -11.05 -3.15
CA VAL A 115 -12.24 -11.55 -4.44
C VAL A 115 -11.13 -12.44 -4.96
N LYS A 116 -11.38 -13.76 -5.03
CA LYS A 116 -10.33 -14.76 -5.25
C LYS A 116 -9.20 -14.58 -4.21
N ARG A 117 -7.94 -14.51 -4.63
CA ARG A 117 -6.76 -14.23 -3.77
C ARG A 117 -6.43 -12.74 -3.63
N THR A 118 -7.37 -11.85 -3.96
CA THR A 118 -7.15 -10.39 -3.85
C THR A 118 -7.88 -9.82 -2.65
N ARG A 119 -7.10 -9.20 -1.77
CA ARG A 119 -7.58 -8.46 -0.60
C ARG A 119 -7.74 -6.99 -0.96
N TYR A 120 -8.94 -6.46 -0.79
CA TYR A 120 -9.25 -5.04 -0.90
C TYR A 120 -9.53 -4.48 0.49
N THR A 121 -8.90 -3.38 0.86
CA THR A 121 -9.27 -2.69 2.10
C THR A 121 -10.58 -1.93 1.93
N ASP A 122 -10.85 -1.33 0.77
CA ASP A 122 -12.05 -0.50 0.58
C ASP A 122 -12.75 -0.79 -0.75
N ARG A 123 -13.86 -0.10 -1.01
CA ARG A 123 -14.58 -0.16 -2.30
C ARG A 123 -13.69 0.36 -3.43
N ARG A 124 -13.96 -0.09 -4.67
CA ARG A 124 -13.19 0.29 -5.88
C ARG A 124 -13.02 1.81 -6.05
N TRP A 125 -14.09 2.58 -5.76
CA TRP A 125 -14.12 4.04 -5.94
C TRP A 125 -13.83 4.82 -4.65
N ALA A 126 -13.35 4.15 -3.60
CA ALA A 126 -12.94 4.85 -2.40
C ALA A 126 -11.80 5.83 -2.71
N PRO A 127 -11.74 7.01 -2.06
CA PRO A 127 -10.67 7.99 -2.31
C PRO A 127 -9.26 7.43 -2.11
N THR A 128 -9.13 6.43 -1.23
CA THR A 128 -7.91 5.64 -1.09
C THR A 128 -8.25 4.17 -0.96
N ASN A 129 -7.49 3.28 -1.59
CA ASN A 129 -7.67 1.84 -1.45
C ASN A 129 -6.33 1.13 -1.45
N LEU A 130 -6.07 0.33 -0.42
CA LEU A 130 -4.94 -0.59 -0.37
C LEU A 130 -5.41 -1.96 -0.83
N VAL A 131 -4.77 -2.49 -1.87
CA VAL A 131 -5.06 -3.77 -2.50
C VAL A 131 -3.82 -4.66 -2.39
N MET A 132 -4.02 -5.96 -2.19
CA MET A 132 -2.93 -6.93 -2.11
C MET A 132 -3.34 -8.23 -2.80
N TYR A 133 -2.46 -8.78 -3.65
CA TYR A 133 -2.67 -10.08 -4.28
C TYR A 133 -1.35 -10.68 -4.79
N PRO A 134 -1.24 -12.01 -4.91
CA PRO A 134 -0.17 -12.66 -5.65
C PRO A 134 -0.50 -12.64 -7.16
N PRO A 135 0.20 -11.85 -7.99
CA PRO A 135 0.05 -11.92 -9.44
C PRO A 135 0.68 -13.21 -9.99
N GLU A 136 0.52 -13.44 -11.29
CA GLU A 136 1.25 -14.50 -12.01
C GLU A 136 2.76 -14.19 -12.11
N PHE A 137 3.11 -12.91 -12.32
CA PHE A 137 4.49 -12.42 -12.33
C PHE A 137 4.56 -10.94 -11.94
N ALA A 138 5.74 -10.49 -11.50
CA ALA A 138 6.02 -9.07 -11.26
C ALA A 138 6.05 -8.29 -12.58
N LYS A 139 5.32 -7.18 -12.68
CA LYS A 139 5.16 -6.47 -13.96
C LYS A 139 6.46 -5.84 -14.48
N LEU A 140 7.37 -5.43 -13.60
CA LEU A 140 8.62 -4.76 -14.00
C LEU A 140 9.72 -5.74 -14.40
N THR A 141 9.76 -6.89 -13.76
CA THR A 141 10.96 -7.75 -13.71
C THR A 141 10.65 -9.18 -14.11
N GLY A 142 9.38 -9.57 -14.16
CA GLY A 142 8.92 -10.86 -14.66
C GLY A 142 9.05 -12.02 -13.68
N GLU A 143 9.55 -11.81 -12.44
CA GLU A 143 9.65 -12.91 -11.49
C GLU A 143 8.28 -13.41 -11.05
N VAL A 144 8.15 -14.74 -10.98
CA VAL A 144 6.88 -15.45 -10.75
C VAL A 144 6.42 -15.33 -9.29
N TYR A 145 7.35 -15.43 -8.34
CA TYR A 145 7.02 -15.40 -6.91
C TYR A 145 6.97 -13.96 -6.40
N CYS A 146 5.94 -13.24 -6.83
CA CYS A 146 5.69 -11.86 -6.46
C CYS A 146 4.45 -11.74 -5.55
N LEU A 147 4.49 -10.79 -4.61
CA LEU A 147 3.34 -10.30 -3.89
C LEU A 147 3.15 -8.81 -4.19
N HIS A 148 2.05 -8.47 -4.83
CA HIS A 148 1.74 -7.13 -5.32
C HIS A 148 0.88 -6.38 -4.31
N LEU A 149 1.35 -5.21 -3.87
CA LEU A 149 0.58 -4.26 -3.05
C LEU A 149 0.34 -2.99 -3.86
N GLU A 150 -0.91 -2.55 -3.97
CA GLU A 150 -1.28 -1.31 -4.63
C GLU A 150 -1.93 -0.35 -3.64
N PHE A 151 -1.45 0.88 -3.60
CA PHE A 151 -2.11 2.00 -2.95
C PHE A 151 -2.73 2.91 -4.00
N ARG A 152 -4.03 2.78 -4.21
CA ARG A 152 -4.81 3.57 -5.17
C ARG A 152 -5.29 4.85 -4.52
N VAL A 153 -5.05 5.98 -5.16
CA VAL A 153 -5.52 7.31 -4.75
C VAL A 153 -6.40 7.87 -5.84
N CYS A 154 -7.69 8.07 -5.54
CA CYS A 154 -8.71 8.44 -6.51
C CYS A 154 -9.33 9.79 -6.14
N GLY A 155 -9.30 10.73 -7.10
CA GLY A 155 -9.86 12.07 -6.99
C GLY A 155 -8.88 13.09 -6.43
N VAL A 156 -9.03 14.33 -6.86
CA VAL A 156 -8.08 15.43 -6.57
C VAL A 156 -7.97 15.75 -5.09
N ARG A 157 -9.07 15.74 -4.35
CA ARG A 157 -9.02 15.93 -2.88
C ARG A 157 -8.29 14.80 -2.14
N ALA A 158 -8.17 13.62 -2.75
CA ALA A 158 -7.41 12.53 -2.17
C ALA A 158 -5.92 12.68 -2.48
N LEU A 159 -5.58 13.06 -3.72
CA LEU A 159 -4.23 13.36 -4.15
C LEU A 159 -3.63 14.55 -3.38
N ASP A 160 -4.38 15.65 -3.24
CA ASP A 160 -3.93 16.84 -2.50
C ASP A 160 -3.65 16.55 -1.01
N ARG A 161 -4.47 15.70 -0.35
CA ARG A 161 -4.19 15.21 1.02
C ARG A 161 -2.95 14.33 1.12
N MET A 162 -2.38 13.90 0.00
CA MET A 162 -1.10 13.21 -0.08
C MET A 162 0.01 14.10 -0.64
N GLU A 163 -0.24 15.41 -0.75
CA GLU A 163 0.70 16.39 -1.28
C GLU A 163 1.07 16.13 -2.75
N ILE A 164 0.14 15.53 -3.50
CA ILE A 164 0.25 15.32 -4.95
C ILE A 164 -0.75 16.25 -5.62
N ARG A 165 -0.27 17.37 -6.15
CA ARG A 165 -1.07 18.39 -6.83
C ARG A 165 -1.00 18.27 -8.34
N GLY A 166 0.07 17.67 -8.86
CA GLY A 166 0.23 17.43 -10.29
C GLY A 166 1.24 16.33 -10.61
N VAL A 167 1.52 16.17 -11.90
CA VAL A 167 2.49 15.17 -12.38
C VAL A 167 3.93 15.55 -11.99
N THR A 168 4.23 16.84 -11.84
CA THR A 168 5.54 17.33 -11.37
C THR A 168 5.95 16.68 -10.04
N ASP A 169 5.01 16.49 -9.12
CA ASP A 169 5.25 15.85 -7.81
C ASP A 169 5.61 14.36 -7.95
N LEU A 170 5.24 13.73 -9.08
CA LEU A 170 5.53 12.32 -9.37
C LEU A 170 6.92 12.12 -10.00
N VAL A 171 7.50 13.15 -10.62
CA VAL A 171 8.81 13.06 -11.28
C VAL A 171 9.91 12.71 -10.26
N ASN A 172 9.90 13.36 -9.09
CA ASN A 172 10.89 13.15 -8.04
C ASN A 172 10.30 12.42 -6.83
N PHE A 173 9.32 11.53 -7.06
CA PHE A 173 8.56 10.91 -6.00
C PHE A 173 9.41 9.97 -5.12
N ASP A 174 9.41 10.21 -3.80
CA ASP A 174 10.03 9.32 -2.82
C ASP A 174 9.05 8.21 -2.41
N HIS A 175 9.17 7.06 -3.08
CA HIS A 175 8.40 5.87 -2.74
C HIS A 175 8.66 5.34 -1.32
N HIS A 176 9.87 5.49 -0.77
CA HIS A 176 10.14 5.07 0.61
C HIS A 176 9.33 5.93 1.58
N ALA A 177 9.44 7.27 1.47
CA ALA A 177 8.69 8.20 2.32
C ALA A 177 7.18 8.01 2.18
N PHE A 178 6.70 7.70 0.97
CA PHE A 178 5.30 7.39 0.74
C PHE A 178 4.84 6.12 1.49
N TRP A 179 5.56 5.02 1.35
CA TRP A 179 5.15 3.72 1.92
C TRP A 179 5.36 3.63 3.43
N ALA A 180 6.38 4.29 4.00
CA ALA A 180 6.72 4.22 5.42
C ALA A 180 5.52 4.44 6.38
N PRO A 181 4.71 5.51 6.26
CA PRO A 181 3.55 5.73 7.12
C PRO A 181 2.30 4.93 6.71
N ARG A 182 2.32 4.25 5.55
CA ARG A 182 1.16 3.59 4.93
C ARG A 182 1.20 2.06 5.05
N LEU A 183 2.38 1.45 5.09
CA LEU A 183 2.58 0.01 5.24
C LEU A 183 2.46 -0.41 6.72
N LEU A 184 1.36 -0.08 7.40
CA LEU A 184 1.26 -0.28 8.85
C LEU A 184 0.96 -1.73 9.19
N ILE A 185 1.93 -2.39 9.83
CA ILE A 185 1.78 -3.77 10.33
C ILE A 185 1.60 -3.70 11.84
N LYS A 186 0.55 -4.35 12.35
CA LYS A 186 0.23 -4.37 13.78
C LYS A 186 -0.06 -5.78 14.26
N ARG A 187 0.17 -6.01 15.55
CA ARG A 187 -0.27 -7.23 16.26
C ARG A 187 -0.90 -6.88 17.60
N ILE A 188 -1.58 -7.86 18.20
CA ILE A 188 -2.03 -7.74 19.58
C ILE A 188 -0.80 -7.84 20.49
N GLY A 189 -0.51 -6.77 21.24
CA GLY A 189 0.56 -6.78 22.23
C GLY A 189 0.11 -7.32 23.59
N ASP A 190 -1.18 -7.19 23.89
CA ASP A 190 -1.76 -7.60 25.17
C ASP A 190 -3.20 -8.12 24.98
N PHE A 191 -3.34 -9.46 25.01
CA PHE A 191 -4.63 -10.12 24.91
C PHE A 191 -5.52 -9.85 26.13
N ALA A 192 -4.94 -9.73 27.33
CA ALA A 192 -5.70 -9.42 28.54
C ALA A 192 -6.31 -8.02 28.47
N ARG A 193 -5.55 -7.03 28.00
CA ARG A 193 -6.08 -5.69 27.76
C ARG A 193 -7.17 -5.71 26.70
N LEU A 194 -6.98 -6.45 25.59
CA LEU A 194 -7.99 -6.57 24.54
C LEU A 194 -9.31 -7.15 25.07
N GLY A 195 -9.28 -8.27 25.79
CA GLY A 195 -10.49 -8.90 26.31
C GLY A 195 -11.21 -8.03 27.34
N ARG A 196 -10.46 -7.27 28.13
CA ARG A 196 -11.03 -6.31 29.08
C ARG A 196 -11.68 -5.12 28.39
N ILE A 197 -11.02 -4.55 27.39
CA ILE A 197 -11.56 -3.47 26.57
C ILE A 197 -12.89 -3.91 25.93
N GLN A 198 -12.96 -5.14 25.41
CA GLN A 198 -14.19 -5.70 24.85
C GLN A 198 -15.29 -5.83 25.91
N SER A 199 -15.00 -6.50 27.03
CA SER A 199 -16.01 -6.73 28.08
C SER A 199 -16.55 -5.44 28.69
N ASN A 200 -15.70 -4.43 28.85
CA ASN A 200 -16.13 -3.12 29.34
C ASN A 200 -17.00 -2.40 28.30
N GLY A 201 -16.66 -2.52 27.01
CA GLY A 201 -17.43 -1.94 25.90
C GLY A 201 -18.82 -2.56 25.75
N GLU A 202 -18.93 -3.88 25.86
CA GLU A 202 -20.20 -4.61 25.75
C GLU A 202 -21.16 -4.29 26.90
N ARG A 203 -20.62 -4.12 28.12
CA ARG A 203 -21.46 -3.85 29.28
C ARG A 203 -22.05 -2.43 29.26
N ARG A 204 -21.50 -1.47 28.50
CA ARG A 204 -21.87 -0.03 28.52
C ARG A 204 -22.01 0.57 29.95
N GLN A 205 -21.52 -0.13 30.98
CA GLN A 205 -21.75 0.25 32.36
C GLN A 205 -20.75 1.34 32.74
N ARG A 206 -21.28 2.48 33.19
CA ARG A 206 -20.52 3.63 33.74
C ARG A 206 -19.69 3.30 34.97
N LYS A 207 -19.87 2.12 35.56
CA LYS A 207 -19.02 1.63 36.64
C LYS A 207 -17.75 1.06 36.03
N HIS A 208 -16.73 1.89 36.00
CA HIS A 208 -15.36 1.54 35.67
C HIS A 208 -15.01 0.26 36.42
N THR A 209 -15.10 -0.91 35.76
CA THR A 209 -14.52 -2.13 36.31
C THR A 209 -13.07 -1.80 36.58
N PRO A 210 -12.55 -2.08 37.80
CA PRO A 210 -11.19 -1.74 38.15
C PRO A 210 -10.23 -2.23 37.07
N ASN A 211 -9.14 -1.51 36.84
CA ASN A 211 -8.02 -1.96 35.99
C ASN A 211 -7.31 -3.21 36.54
N LYS A 212 -7.99 -4.05 37.35
CA LYS A 212 -7.49 -5.32 37.85
C LYS A 212 -7.83 -6.47 36.88
N PRO A 213 -6.84 -7.32 36.53
CA PRO A 213 -7.08 -8.55 35.78
C PRO A 213 -8.19 -9.40 36.38
N ARG A 214 -9.10 -9.91 35.55
CA ARG A 214 -10.06 -10.94 35.99
C ARG A 214 -9.37 -12.30 35.95
N ILE A 215 -9.04 -12.81 37.13
CA ILE A 215 -8.53 -14.17 37.35
C ILE A 215 -9.66 -14.98 37.96
N TYR A 216 -10.04 -16.07 37.30
CA TYR A 216 -11.03 -17.00 37.82
C TYR A 216 -10.31 -18.22 38.39
N THR A 217 -10.68 -18.62 39.61
CA THR A 217 -10.22 -19.86 40.23
C THR A 217 -11.37 -20.85 40.24
N THR A 218 -11.18 -22.00 39.60
CA THR A 218 -12.16 -23.10 39.62
C THR A 218 -12.23 -23.77 41.00
N ARG A 219 -13.29 -24.54 41.25
CA ARG A 219 -13.40 -25.37 42.47
C ARG A 219 -12.24 -26.37 42.64
N ARG A 220 -11.56 -26.75 41.55
CA ARG A 220 -10.39 -27.65 41.55
C ARG A 220 -9.05 -26.91 41.66
N GLY A 221 -9.06 -25.60 41.98
CA GLY A 221 -7.84 -24.81 42.14
C GLY A 221 -7.21 -24.28 40.84
N PHE A 222 -7.68 -24.69 39.66
CA PHE A 222 -7.18 -24.12 38.39
C PHE A 222 -7.47 -22.63 38.29
N ARG A 223 -6.43 -21.83 38.00
CA ARG A 223 -6.53 -20.39 37.78
C ARG A 223 -6.36 -20.08 36.30
N TYR A 224 -7.25 -19.27 35.74
CA TYR A 224 -7.07 -18.78 34.37
C TYR A 224 -7.40 -17.29 34.25
N HIS A 225 -6.69 -16.64 33.33
CA HIS A 225 -6.86 -15.22 33.05
C HIS A 225 -8.02 -15.02 32.07
N THR A 226 -9.20 -14.70 32.60
CA THR A 226 -10.45 -14.58 31.82
C THR A 226 -10.30 -13.54 30.70
N ASP A 227 -9.70 -12.38 30.99
CA ASP A 227 -9.51 -11.36 29.96
C ASP A 227 -8.59 -11.82 28.82
N ALA A 228 -7.48 -12.50 29.13
CA ALA A 228 -6.56 -13.00 28.12
C ALA A 228 -7.24 -14.01 27.20
N ARG A 229 -8.03 -14.92 27.77
CA ARG A 229 -8.83 -15.89 27.01
C ARG A 229 -9.83 -15.19 26.09
N ILE A 230 -10.59 -14.22 26.60
CA ILE A 230 -11.53 -13.43 25.78
C ILE A 230 -10.79 -12.73 24.65
N GLY A 231 -9.66 -12.06 24.93
CA GLY A 231 -8.86 -11.39 23.91
C GLY A 231 -8.35 -12.35 22.84
N GLN A 232 -7.89 -13.53 23.24
CA GLN A 232 -7.41 -14.56 22.31
C GLN A 232 -8.56 -15.11 21.46
N THR A 233 -9.73 -15.37 22.05
CA THR A 233 -10.94 -15.78 21.33
C THR A 233 -11.36 -14.73 20.30
N LEU A 234 -11.38 -13.44 20.68
CA LEU A 234 -11.69 -12.35 19.76
C LEU A 234 -10.71 -12.28 18.59
N TRP A 235 -9.42 -12.41 18.87
CA TRP A 235 -8.38 -12.42 17.85
C TRP A 235 -8.55 -13.57 16.86
N ARG A 236 -8.78 -14.79 17.37
CA ARG A 236 -9.02 -15.98 16.54
C ARG A 236 -10.28 -15.82 15.68
N ALA A 237 -11.33 -15.20 16.23
CA ALA A 237 -12.61 -15.03 15.53
C ALA A 237 -12.61 -13.97 14.41
N LYS A 238 -11.67 -13.01 14.39
CA LYS A 238 -11.67 -11.89 13.43
C LYS A 238 -10.73 -12.05 12.26
N GLU A 239 -9.89 -13.08 12.26
CA GLU A 239 -8.90 -13.44 11.22
C GLU A 239 -7.80 -12.39 10.98
N THR A 240 -8.13 -11.10 10.93
CA THR A 240 -7.21 -9.99 10.67
C THR A 240 -7.34 -8.86 11.69
N VAL A 241 -6.25 -8.12 11.91
CA VAL A 241 -6.26 -6.94 12.78
C VAL A 241 -7.19 -5.85 12.24
N GLN A 242 -7.29 -5.70 10.92
CA GLN A 242 -8.14 -4.69 10.30
C GLN A 242 -9.63 -4.94 10.59
N LYS A 243 -10.12 -6.17 10.41
CA LYS A 243 -11.51 -6.56 10.74
C LYS A 243 -11.82 -6.30 12.21
N MET A 244 -10.88 -6.62 13.11
CA MET A 244 -11.03 -6.36 14.54
C MET A 244 -11.16 -4.85 14.85
N ILE A 245 -10.33 -4.00 14.22
CA ILE A 245 -10.43 -2.53 14.36
C ILE A 245 -11.78 -2.03 13.87
N ASP A 246 -12.25 -2.52 12.73
CA ASP A 246 -13.50 -2.08 12.10
C ASP A 246 -14.71 -2.41 12.99
N ASP A 247 -14.78 -3.63 13.50
CA ASP A 247 -15.86 -4.07 14.39
C ASP A 247 -15.84 -3.34 15.74
N ALA A 248 -14.65 -3.17 16.31
CA ALA A 248 -14.49 -2.42 17.56
C ALA A 248 -14.96 -0.97 17.39
N ARG A 249 -14.63 -0.33 16.26
CA ARG A 249 -15.07 1.03 15.95
C ARG A 249 -16.59 1.14 15.82
N LYS A 250 -17.27 0.18 15.15
CA LYS A 250 -18.75 0.13 15.11
C LYS A 250 -19.36 0.12 16.52
N LYS A 251 -18.66 -0.52 17.47
CA LYS A 251 -19.04 -0.59 18.90
C LYS A 251 -18.47 0.53 19.78
N LYS A 252 -17.73 1.51 19.22
CA LYS A 252 -16.99 2.56 19.95
C LYS A 252 -15.99 2.02 20.98
N ILE A 253 -15.37 0.88 20.70
CA ILE A 253 -14.40 0.20 21.56
C ILE A 253 -12.97 0.57 21.13
N PRO A 254 -12.10 1.09 22.02
CA PRO A 254 -10.77 1.60 21.66
C PRO A 254 -9.70 0.49 21.60
N VAL A 255 -9.88 -0.52 20.73
CA VAL A 255 -8.95 -1.66 20.59
C VAL A 255 -7.54 -1.26 20.16
N SER A 256 -7.35 -0.06 19.60
CA SER A 256 -6.04 0.49 19.23
C SER A 256 -5.06 0.51 20.40
N ARG A 257 -5.55 0.57 21.65
CA ARG A 257 -4.75 0.54 22.87
C ARG A 257 -4.11 -0.82 23.18
N SER A 258 -4.58 -1.90 22.54
CA SER A 258 -3.99 -3.24 22.68
C SER A 258 -3.11 -3.64 21.50
N LEU A 259 -2.96 -2.74 20.52
CA LEU A 259 -2.17 -2.98 19.32
C LEU A 259 -0.77 -2.39 19.49
N ILE A 260 0.23 -3.16 19.09
CA ILE A 260 1.60 -2.69 18.96
C ILE A 260 2.03 -2.72 17.50
N PRO A 261 2.82 -1.74 17.04
CA PRO A 261 3.40 -1.78 15.71
C PRO A 261 4.40 -2.95 15.62
N ILE A 262 4.50 -3.53 14.43
CA ILE A 262 5.59 -4.45 14.07
C ILE A 262 6.54 -3.68 13.16
N ASP A 263 7.85 -3.83 13.39
CA ASP A 263 8.86 -3.24 12.52
C ASP A 263 8.74 -3.81 11.10
N ASN A 264 8.53 -2.93 10.14
CA ASN A 264 8.31 -3.22 8.75
C ASN A 264 9.38 -2.59 7.85
N ARG A 265 10.48 -2.06 8.42
CA ARG A 265 11.52 -1.36 7.65
C ARG A 265 12.13 -2.22 6.54
N ALA A 266 12.22 -3.54 6.76
CA ALA A 266 12.69 -4.49 5.75
C ALA A 266 11.75 -4.63 4.53
N LEU A 267 10.51 -4.17 4.64
CA LEU A 267 9.51 -4.18 3.57
C LEU A 267 9.34 -2.81 2.90
N LEU A 268 10.18 -1.83 3.24
CA LEU A 268 10.14 -0.50 2.62
C LEU A 268 11.09 -0.43 1.42
N PRO A 269 10.69 0.22 0.31
CA PRO A 269 11.58 0.44 -0.84
C PRO A 269 12.90 1.04 -0.40
N ILE A 270 14.03 0.64 -1.00
CA ILE A 270 15.33 1.23 -0.68
C ILE A 270 15.25 2.74 -0.94
N ARG A 271 15.70 3.56 0.02
CA ARG A 271 15.82 5.01 -0.19
C ARG A 271 16.80 5.24 -1.34
N LYS A 272 16.38 6.02 -2.34
CA LYS A 272 17.33 6.58 -3.30
C LYS A 272 18.22 7.51 -2.48
N ILE A 273 19.45 7.08 -2.21
CA ILE A 273 20.47 7.98 -1.69
C ILE A 273 20.76 8.90 -2.87
N GLU A 274 20.23 10.12 -2.82
CA GLU A 274 20.71 11.17 -3.70
C GLU A 274 22.22 11.20 -3.50
N LYS A 275 22.97 10.88 -4.55
CA LYS A 275 24.40 11.15 -4.53
C LYS A 275 24.48 12.65 -4.39
N SER A 276 24.65 13.13 -3.16
CA SER A 276 24.95 14.52 -2.87
C SER A 276 26.18 14.82 -3.69
N GLY A 277 25.98 15.46 -4.84
CA GLY A 277 27.06 15.84 -5.70
C GLY A 277 27.93 16.78 -4.89
N ASN A 278 29.07 16.29 -4.43
CA ASN A 278 30.20 17.15 -4.17
C ASN A 278 30.53 17.79 -5.52
N LEU A 279 29.91 18.93 -5.80
CA LEU A 279 30.23 19.84 -6.90
C LEU A 279 31.53 20.60 -6.59
N ASN A 280 32.50 19.94 -5.96
CA ASN A 280 33.84 20.47 -5.80
C ASN A 280 34.73 19.81 -6.86
N GLY A 281 34.78 20.48 -8.01
CA GLY A 281 35.98 20.69 -8.82
C GLY A 281 36.80 19.49 -9.27
N SER A 282 36.69 19.16 -10.55
CA SER A 282 37.88 19.05 -11.41
C SER A 282 37.45 19.05 -12.87
N ASN A 283 37.77 20.13 -13.59
CA ASN A 283 37.81 20.16 -15.04
C ASN A 283 38.77 19.07 -15.54
N GLY A 284 38.25 18.12 -16.31
CA GLY A 284 39.05 17.13 -17.02
C GLY A 284 38.23 16.57 -18.17
N MET A 285 38.45 17.11 -19.37
CA MET A 285 37.92 16.58 -20.62
C MET A 285 38.35 15.12 -20.80
N GLY A 286 37.41 14.26 -21.20
CA GLY A 286 37.67 12.88 -21.56
C GLY A 286 36.36 12.19 -21.93
N GLU A 287 35.98 12.29 -23.20
CA GLU A 287 34.89 11.52 -23.80
C GLU A 287 35.19 10.01 -23.69
N ALA A 288 34.26 9.25 -23.10
CA ALA A 288 34.21 7.81 -23.30
C ALA A 288 32.77 7.27 -23.13
N ASN A 289 32.29 6.68 -24.23
CA ASN A 289 31.19 5.74 -24.39
C ASN A 289 30.74 5.00 -23.10
N VAL A 290 29.50 5.23 -22.66
CA VAL A 290 28.83 4.41 -21.65
C VAL A 290 27.77 3.54 -22.33
N LYS A 291 28.15 2.29 -22.63
CA LYS A 291 27.21 1.20 -22.91
C LYS A 291 26.44 0.86 -21.63
N CYS A 292 25.11 0.83 -21.74
CA CYS A 292 24.20 0.27 -20.74
C CYS A 292 24.53 -1.19 -20.43
N LEU A 293 25.19 -1.45 -19.30
CA LEU A 293 25.28 -2.78 -18.68
C LEU A 293 24.28 -2.85 -17.53
N ALA A 294 23.07 -3.31 -17.87
CA ALA A 294 22.16 -3.92 -16.92
C ALA A 294 22.72 -5.31 -16.56
N ASN A 295 23.53 -5.40 -15.50
CA ASN A 295 23.71 -6.62 -14.69
C ASN A 295 24.74 -6.35 -13.59
N LYS A 296 24.26 -5.82 -12.46
CA LYS A 296 24.92 -6.03 -11.18
C LYS A 296 23.88 -6.60 -10.25
N ARG A 297 24.04 -7.88 -9.91
CA ARG A 297 23.25 -8.59 -8.90
C ARG A 297 23.23 -7.72 -7.64
N THR A 298 22.08 -7.12 -7.34
CA THR A 298 21.84 -6.53 -6.03
C THR A 298 21.96 -7.64 -4.98
N PRO A 299 22.65 -7.42 -3.86
CA PRO A 299 22.69 -8.40 -2.77
C PRO A 299 21.26 -8.74 -2.36
N SER A 300 20.97 -10.03 -2.22
CA SER A 300 19.65 -10.52 -1.83
C SER A 300 19.15 -9.77 -0.58
N PRO A 301 17.90 -9.30 -0.55
CA PRO A 301 17.36 -8.62 0.62
C PRO A 301 17.50 -9.55 1.82
N ILE A 302 18.06 -9.00 2.92
CA ILE A 302 18.17 -9.67 4.21
C ILE A 302 16.81 -10.28 4.53
N LYS A 303 16.72 -11.62 4.52
CA LYS A 303 15.50 -12.33 4.92
C LYS A 303 15.11 -11.80 6.29
N PRO A 304 13.98 -11.11 6.47
CA PRO A 304 13.50 -10.86 7.81
C PRO A 304 13.38 -12.24 8.45
N LYS A 305 14.10 -12.48 9.55
CA LYS A 305 13.89 -13.70 10.34
C LYS A 305 12.46 -13.64 10.85
N ILE A 306 11.51 -14.11 10.04
CA ILE A 306 10.17 -14.44 10.49
C ILE A 306 10.43 -15.59 11.44
N LYS A 307 10.55 -15.28 12.73
CA LYS A 307 10.48 -16.32 13.75
C LYS A 307 9.16 -17.01 13.47
N ARG A 308 9.23 -18.26 13.01
CA ARG A 308 8.09 -19.18 12.97
C ARG A 308 7.59 -19.25 14.41
N GLU A 309 6.70 -18.34 14.81
CA GLU A 309 5.84 -18.55 15.96
C GLU A 309 5.07 -19.81 15.59
N ARG A 310 5.52 -20.96 16.13
CA ARG A 310 4.79 -22.22 15.97
C ARG A 310 3.36 -21.91 16.41
N LEU A 311 2.45 -21.88 15.44
CA LEU A 311 1.02 -21.95 15.66
C LEU A 311 0.76 -23.35 16.26
N GLN A 312 1.07 -23.51 17.55
CA GLN A 312 0.55 -24.62 18.33
C GLN A 312 -0.93 -24.32 18.52
N SER A 313 -1.73 -25.00 17.70
CA SER A 313 -3.19 -25.07 17.74
C SER A 313 -3.69 -25.43 19.13
#